data_AF-A0A7W0J897-F1
#
_entry.id   AF-A0A7W0J897-F1
#
_cell.length_a   1.000
_cell.length_b   1.000
_cell.length_c   1.000
_cell.angle_alpha   90.00
_cell.angle_beta   90.00
_cell.angle_gamma   90.00
#
_symmetry.space_group_name_H-M   'P 1'
#
loop_
_entity.id
_entity.type
_entity.pdbx_description
1 polymer ?
#
loop_
_entity_poly.entity_id
_entity_poly.type
_entity_poly.pdbx_seq_one_letter_code
_entity_poly.pdbx_strand_id
1 'polypeptide(L)'
;RSMWRDLHDVLVNPQGWAIYSQPDWGYVKFGHTDPLKSNSGFMTILLMTYGYFQTNDGLTSSDILSNAAFQQWFLEMERTISRFEHSTGPLMDKMITYGPSTYDLITVYESTAIEQAENAVGRYGELRVYYPPSLLWSDHPFCIVNADWVSEDQRKASQIFIDYLTSKPAQELALFKYGYRPVDTSIQLDQAGSPFDKYASTGILADLGKIPEVEIPSGSVLNALREFWSRNVNR
;
A
#
# COMPACT_ATOMS: atom_id res chain seq x y z
N ARG A 1 17.36 10.62 -4.82
CA ARG A 1 17.56 9.16 -4.64
C ARG A 1 16.18 8.54 -4.61
N SER A 2 15.82 7.63 -5.53
CA SER A 2 14.46 7.07 -5.57
C SER A 2 14.46 5.72 -4.85
N MET A 3 13.70 5.62 -3.75
CA MET A 3 13.62 4.42 -2.91
C MET A 3 13.37 3.15 -3.72
N TRP A 4 12.52 3.20 -4.75
CA TRP A 4 12.24 2.03 -5.60
C TRP A 4 13.46 1.54 -6.37
N ARG A 5 14.34 2.44 -6.84
CA ARG A 5 15.59 2.06 -7.50
C ARG A 5 16.58 1.49 -6.50
N ASP A 6 16.72 2.11 -5.34
CA ASP A 6 17.57 1.58 -4.26
C ASP A 6 17.08 0.18 -3.83
N LEU A 7 15.77 -0.03 -3.69
CA LEU A 7 15.18 -1.32 -3.37
C LEU A 7 15.43 -2.36 -4.47
N HIS A 8 15.25 -1.99 -5.75
CA HIS A 8 15.58 -2.85 -6.89
C HIS A 8 17.02 -3.32 -6.83
N ASP A 9 17.97 -2.39 -6.69
CA ASP A 9 19.40 -2.68 -6.72
C ASP A 9 19.80 -3.67 -5.62
N VAL A 10 19.16 -3.58 -4.46
CA VAL A 10 19.36 -4.52 -3.34
C VAL A 10 18.71 -5.88 -3.61
N LEU A 11 17.48 -5.90 -4.15
CA LEU A 11 16.74 -7.13 -4.41
C LEU A 11 17.40 -8.01 -5.49
N VAL A 12 17.99 -7.39 -6.51
CA VAL A 12 18.63 -8.11 -7.62
C VAL A 12 20.10 -8.45 -7.36
N ASN A 13 20.67 -7.93 -6.26
CA ASN A 13 22.07 -8.18 -5.92
C ASN A 13 22.23 -9.58 -5.30
N PRO A 14 23.06 -10.48 -5.88
CA PRO A 14 23.26 -11.82 -5.35
C PRO A 14 23.94 -11.85 -3.98
N GLN A 15 24.55 -10.75 -3.54
CA GLN A 15 25.11 -10.63 -2.19
C GLN A 15 24.05 -10.29 -1.14
N GLY A 16 22.84 -9.84 -1.54
CA GLY A 16 21.74 -9.54 -0.63
C GLY A 16 22.15 -8.63 0.53
N TRP A 17 21.80 -9.03 1.76
CA TRP A 17 22.13 -8.31 2.98
C TRP A 17 23.64 -8.26 3.31
N ALA A 18 24.49 -9.07 2.65
CA ALA A 18 25.94 -9.02 2.86
C ALA A 18 26.57 -7.68 2.49
N ILE A 19 25.98 -6.94 1.53
CA ILE A 19 26.46 -5.58 1.17
C ILE A 19 26.28 -4.57 2.32
N TYR A 20 25.44 -4.91 3.30
CA TYR A 20 25.19 -4.14 4.51
C TYR A 20 25.81 -4.77 5.76
N SER A 21 26.85 -5.61 5.58
CA SER A 21 27.53 -6.32 6.68
C SER A 21 26.61 -7.28 7.46
N GLN A 22 25.56 -7.80 6.82
CA GLN A 22 24.63 -8.79 7.39
C GLN A 22 24.56 -10.06 6.51
N PRO A 23 25.69 -10.77 6.29
CA PRO A 23 25.72 -11.91 5.36
C PRO A 23 24.80 -13.06 5.77
N ASP A 24 24.58 -13.26 7.07
CA ASP A 24 23.78 -14.36 7.61
C ASP A 24 22.27 -14.20 7.33
N TRP A 25 21.81 -13.02 6.90
CA TRP A 25 20.40 -12.76 6.57
C TRP A 25 20.03 -13.21 5.15
N GLY A 26 21.04 -13.51 4.31
CA GLY A 26 20.85 -13.98 2.94
C GLY A 26 20.33 -12.90 1.98
N TYR A 27 19.54 -13.32 0.99
CA TYR A 27 18.89 -12.41 0.05
C TYR A 27 17.83 -11.55 0.72
N VAL A 28 17.62 -10.34 0.19
CA VAL A 28 16.55 -9.46 0.63
C VAL A 28 15.21 -9.96 0.09
N LYS A 29 14.22 -10.12 0.98
CA LYS A 29 12.91 -10.68 0.64
C LYS A 29 11.85 -9.59 0.65
N PHE A 30 11.43 -9.17 -0.53
CA PHE A 30 10.32 -8.24 -0.70
C PHE A 30 9.03 -8.96 -1.09
N GLY A 31 7.88 -8.42 -0.73
CA GLY A 31 6.58 -8.94 -1.14
C GLY A 31 5.50 -7.87 -1.28
N HIS A 32 4.63 -8.07 -2.25
CA HIS A 32 3.33 -7.42 -2.32
C HIS A 32 2.27 -8.43 -2.78
N THR A 33 1.00 -8.05 -2.71
CA THR A 33 -0.10 -8.91 -3.17
C THR A 33 -0.17 -9.00 -4.69
N ASP A 34 -0.81 -10.03 -5.20
CA ASP A 34 -1.13 -10.22 -6.62
C ASP A 34 -1.92 -9.00 -7.16
N PRO A 35 -1.35 -8.20 -8.07
CA PRO A 35 -1.99 -6.99 -8.60
C PRO A 35 -3.27 -7.24 -9.38
N LEU A 36 -3.54 -8.48 -9.81
CA LEU A 36 -4.78 -8.85 -10.50
C LEU A 36 -5.91 -9.21 -9.53
N LYS A 37 -5.60 -9.47 -8.27
CA LYS A 37 -6.55 -9.94 -7.25
C LYS A 37 -6.69 -8.98 -6.07
N SER A 38 -5.71 -8.13 -5.84
CA SER A 38 -5.70 -7.21 -4.70
C SER A 38 -5.26 -5.80 -5.10
N ASN A 39 -6.04 -4.83 -4.66
CA ASN A 39 -5.80 -3.41 -4.93
C ASN A 39 -4.46 -2.92 -4.36
N SER A 40 -4.02 -3.39 -3.18
CA SER A 40 -2.70 -3.00 -2.61
C SER A 40 -1.54 -3.38 -3.53
N GLY A 41 -1.66 -4.51 -4.24
CA GLY A 41 -0.66 -4.97 -5.19
C GLY A 41 -0.64 -4.08 -6.43
N PHE A 42 -1.83 -3.75 -6.93
CA PHE A 42 -1.97 -2.85 -8.07
C PHE A 42 -1.46 -1.44 -7.77
N MET A 43 -1.78 -0.90 -6.59
CA MET A 43 -1.25 0.37 -6.10
C MET A 43 0.27 0.34 -5.95
N THR A 44 0.84 -0.77 -5.45
CA THR A 44 2.29 -0.94 -5.32
C THR A 44 2.99 -0.83 -6.68
N ILE A 45 2.52 -1.58 -7.68
CA ILE A 45 3.16 -1.55 -9.01
C ILE A 45 2.96 -0.20 -9.72
N LEU A 46 1.88 0.53 -9.42
CA LEU A 46 1.67 1.88 -9.92
C LEU A 46 2.66 2.86 -9.27
N LEU A 47 2.84 2.81 -7.95
CA LEU A 47 3.83 3.62 -7.23
C LEU A 47 5.27 3.32 -7.66
N MET A 48 5.58 2.05 -7.92
CA MET A 48 6.85 1.63 -8.51
C MET A 48 7.07 2.27 -9.89
N THR A 49 6.02 2.30 -10.72
CA THR A 49 6.06 2.90 -12.07
C THR A 49 6.34 4.39 -11.99
N TYR A 50 5.57 5.14 -11.18
CA TYR A 50 5.85 6.56 -10.91
C TYR A 50 7.26 6.78 -10.36
N GLY A 51 7.69 5.93 -9.42
CA GLY A 51 9.02 5.96 -8.83
C GLY A 51 10.17 5.71 -9.80
N TYR A 52 9.95 4.88 -10.82
CA TYR A 52 10.91 4.67 -11.90
C TYR A 52 11.02 5.92 -12.76
N PHE A 53 9.89 6.47 -13.22
CA PHE A 53 9.87 7.65 -14.08
C PHE A 53 10.17 8.96 -13.35
N GLN A 54 10.23 8.94 -12.01
CA GLN A 54 10.48 10.10 -11.17
C GLN A 54 9.49 11.25 -11.44
N THR A 55 8.23 10.88 -11.68
CA THR A 55 7.10 11.79 -11.84
C THR A 55 5.99 11.40 -10.86
N ASN A 56 5.05 12.30 -10.63
CA ASN A 56 3.82 12.04 -9.88
C ASN A 56 2.57 12.12 -10.77
N ASP A 57 2.70 12.53 -12.03
CA ASP A 57 1.60 12.68 -12.98
C ASP A 57 2.04 12.30 -14.40
N GLY A 58 1.09 12.30 -15.33
CA GLY A 58 1.39 12.25 -16.76
C GLY A 58 1.93 10.91 -17.27
N LEU A 59 1.77 9.82 -16.52
CA LEU A 59 2.10 8.48 -17.02
C LEU A 59 1.26 8.14 -18.25
N THR A 60 1.91 7.58 -19.26
CA THR A 60 1.27 7.14 -20.50
C THR A 60 1.38 5.62 -20.67
N SER A 61 0.51 5.03 -21.50
CA SER A 61 0.65 3.61 -21.85
C SER A 61 1.95 3.31 -22.58
N SER A 62 2.53 4.30 -23.29
CA SER A 62 3.82 4.12 -23.98
C SER A 62 4.98 3.99 -23.01
N ASP A 63 4.94 4.66 -21.86
CA ASP A 63 5.95 4.52 -20.82
C ASP A 63 6.04 3.07 -20.33
N ILE A 64 4.90 2.38 -20.24
CA ILE A 64 4.82 0.99 -19.81
C ILE A 64 5.17 0.03 -20.95
N LEU A 65 4.60 0.25 -22.14
CA LEU A 65 4.62 -0.74 -23.24
C LEU A 65 5.82 -0.61 -24.18
N SER A 66 6.46 0.55 -24.24
CA SER A 66 7.52 0.84 -25.21
C SER A 66 8.89 1.06 -24.58
N ASN A 67 8.97 1.27 -23.26
CA ASN A 67 10.24 1.53 -22.57
C ASN A 67 10.91 0.23 -22.10
N ALA A 68 11.85 -0.28 -22.89
CA ALA A 68 12.55 -1.54 -22.59
C ALA A 68 13.30 -1.52 -21.25
N ALA A 69 13.89 -0.38 -20.87
CA ALA A 69 14.63 -0.25 -19.61
C ALA A 69 13.69 -0.33 -18.40
N PHE A 70 12.51 0.31 -18.48
CA PHE A 70 11.47 0.17 -17.45
C PHE A 70 10.99 -1.27 -17.35
N GLN A 71 10.66 -1.90 -18.49
CA GLN A 71 10.16 -3.28 -18.50
C GLN A 71 11.16 -4.24 -17.90
N GLN A 72 12.44 -4.10 -18.24
CA GLN A 72 13.51 -4.91 -17.65
C GLN A 72 13.59 -4.70 -16.13
N TRP A 73 13.73 -3.45 -15.68
CA TRP A 73 13.81 -3.10 -14.26
C TRP A 73 12.61 -3.61 -13.45
N PHE A 74 11.41 -3.44 -13.99
CA PHE A 74 10.17 -3.87 -13.36
C PHE A 74 10.13 -5.40 -13.22
N LEU A 75 10.43 -6.13 -14.31
CA LEU A 75 10.41 -7.59 -14.30
C LEU A 75 11.52 -8.19 -13.44
N GLU A 76 12.69 -7.54 -13.36
CA GLU A 76 13.76 -7.93 -12.44
C GLU A 76 13.29 -7.84 -10.98
N MET A 77 12.60 -6.76 -10.60
CA MET A 77 11.99 -6.63 -9.26
C MET A 77 10.90 -7.69 -9.01
N GLU A 78 9.93 -7.85 -9.92
CA GLU A 78 8.84 -8.82 -9.75
C GLU A 78 9.34 -10.27 -9.65
N ARG A 79 10.41 -10.63 -10.37
CA ARG A 79 11.01 -11.97 -10.32
C ARG A 79 11.60 -12.33 -8.96
N THR A 80 11.91 -11.34 -8.12
CA THR A 80 12.41 -11.57 -6.76
C THR A 80 11.31 -12.08 -5.81
N ILE A 81 10.04 -11.83 -6.14
CA ILE A 81 8.90 -12.21 -5.30
C ILE A 81 8.51 -13.65 -5.56
N SER A 82 8.77 -14.55 -4.60
CA SER A 82 8.57 -15.98 -4.78
C SER A 82 7.09 -16.39 -4.91
N ARG A 83 6.20 -15.70 -4.20
CA ARG A 83 4.76 -15.97 -4.22
C ARG A 83 3.97 -14.69 -3.94
N PHE A 84 2.94 -14.47 -4.74
CA PHE A 84 1.98 -13.38 -4.54
C PHE A 84 0.79 -13.86 -3.71
N GLU A 85 0.47 -13.12 -2.65
CA GLU A 85 -0.74 -13.34 -1.86
C GLU A 85 -1.93 -12.67 -2.53
N HIS A 86 -3.12 -13.27 -2.42
CA HIS A 86 -4.31 -12.76 -3.13
C HIS A 86 -5.00 -11.59 -2.42
N SER A 87 -4.61 -11.27 -1.19
CA SER A 87 -5.12 -10.11 -0.45
C SER A 87 -4.13 -9.64 0.62
N THR A 88 -4.30 -8.39 1.07
CA THR A 88 -3.35 -7.68 1.94
C THR A 88 -3.28 -8.28 3.34
N GLY A 89 -4.42 -8.69 3.92
CA GLY A 89 -4.48 -9.33 5.24
C GLY A 89 -3.62 -10.59 5.33
N PRO A 90 -3.81 -11.61 4.47
CA PRO A 90 -2.97 -12.80 4.43
C PRO A 90 -1.48 -12.52 4.19
N LEU A 91 -1.12 -11.51 3.38
CA LEU A 91 0.26 -11.06 3.24
C LEU A 91 0.83 -10.58 4.58
N MET A 92 0.09 -9.70 5.26
CA MET A 92 0.48 -9.17 6.55
C MET A 92 0.56 -10.26 7.62
N ASP A 93 -0.42 -11.17 7.67
CA ASP A 93 -0.43 -12.30 8.60
C ASP A 93 0.82 -13.19 8.42
N LYS A 94 1.27 -13.39 7.17
CA LYS A 94 2.51 -14.14 6.89
C LYS A 94 3.74 -13.38 7.33
N MET A 95 3.81 -12.07 7.11
CA MET A 95 4.88 -11.22 7.65
C MET A 95 4.94 -11.33 9.17
N ILE A 96 3.81 -11.26 9.87
CA ILE A 96 3.76 -11.41 11.33
C ILE A 96 4.11 -12.83 11.78
N THR A 97 3.69 -13.85 11.03
CA THR A 97 3.84 -15.25 11.44
C THR A 97 5.25 -15.78 11.22
N TYR A 98 5.87 -15.41 10.10
CA TYR A 98 7.15 -15.96 9.65
C TYR A 98 8.29 -14.94 9.70
N GLY A 99 7.98 -13.63 9.63
CA GLY A 99 8.97 -12.56 9.71
C GLY A 99 10.11 -12.75 8.70
N PRO A 100 11.37 -12.52 9.12
CA PRO A 100 12.55 -12.58 8.25
C PRO A 100 12.81 -13.95 7.59
N SER A 101 12.11 -15.03 7.95
CA SER A 101 12.23 -16.27 7.16
C SER A 101 11.49 -16.21 5.82
N THR A 102 10.53 -15.28 5.68
CA THR A 102 9.71 -15.14 4.46
C THR A 102 9.78 -13.75 3.86
N TYR A 103 9.78 -12.70 4.68
CA TYR A 103 9.77 -11.32 4.23
C TYR A 103 10.67 -10.45 5.11
N ASP A 104 11.44 -9.56 4.48
CA ASP A 104 12.11 -8.46 5.16
C ASP A 104 11.30 -7.17 5.00
N LEU A 105 10.68 -6.98 3.83
CA LEU A 105 9.82 -5.84 3.52
C LEU A 105 8.56 -6.30 2.79
N ILE A 106 7.42 -5.70 3.12
CA ILE A 106 6.19 -5.84 2.35
C ILE A 106 5.51 -4.49 2.14
N THR A 107 4.69 -4.38 1.09
CA THR A 107 3.78 -3.24 0.93
C THR A 107 2.36 -3.64 1.30
N VAL A 108 1.76 -2.87 2.22
CA VAL A 108 0.39 -3.02 2.71
C VAL A 108 -0.24 -1.65 2.92
N TYR A 109 -1.54 -1.61 3.21
CA TYR A 109 -2.19 -0.38 3.66
C TYR A 109 -1.68 0.04 5.05
N GLU A 110 -1.69 1.34 5.32
CA GLU A 110 -1.36 1.92 6.64
C GLU A 110 -2.21 1.30 7.75
N SER A 111 -3.53 1.19 7.54
CA SER A 111 -4.46 0.60 8.50
C SER A 111 -4.13 -0.88 8.79
N THR A 112 -3.70 -1.64 7.78
CA THR A 112 -3.30 -3.05 7.95
C THR A 112 -2.01 -3.18 8.77
N ALA A 113 -1.04 -2.28 8.57
CA ALA A 113 0.16 -2.24 9.42
C ALA A 113 -0.18 -1.86 10.86
N ILE A 114 -1.06 -0.86 11.06
CA ILE A 114 -1.55 -0.43 12.37
C ILE A 114 -2.27 -1.58 13.10
N GLU A 115 -3.18 -2.27 12.42
CA GLU A 115 -3.96 -3.40 12.97
C GLU A 115 -3.04 -4.51 13.52
N GLN A 116 -1.91 -4.73 12.87
CA GLN A 116 -0.98 -5.83 13.18
C GLN A 116 0.24 -5.40 14.01
N ALA A 117 0.39 -4.11 14.31
CA ALA A 117 1.56 -3.56 15.00
C ALA A 117 1.80 -4.22 16.38
N GLU A 118 0.73 -4.45 17.15
CA GLU A 118 0.85 -5.09 18.47
C GLU A 118 1.17 -6.59 18.37
N ASN A 119 0.63 -7.28 17.35
CA ASN A 119 0.91 -8.70 17.11
C ASN A 119 2.38 -8.94 16.72
N ALA A 120 3.04 -7.97 16.09
CA ALA A 120 4.45 -8.05 15.74
C ALA A 120 5.38 -8.05 16.97
N VAL A 121 5.09 -7.18 17.95
CA VAL A 121 5.92 -7.01 19.17
C VAL A 121 6.09 -8.33 19.91
N GLY A 122 5.02 -9.12 20.00
CA GLY A 122 5.05 -10.43 20.65
C GLY A 122 5.85 -11.52 19.93
N ARG A 123 6.36 -11.25 18.72
CA ARG A 123 7.05 -12.25 17.87
C ARG A 123 8.45 -11.83 17.45
N TYR A 124 8.59 -10.68 16.81
CA TYR A 124 9.83 -10.25 16.15
C TYR A 124 10.27 -8.83 16.51
N GLY A 125 9.53 -8.16 17.40
CA GLY A 125 9.72 -6.76 17.75
C GLY A 125 8.76 -5.83 17.00
N GLU A 126 8.99 -4.53 17.11
CA GLU A 126 8.14 -3.52 16.47
C GLU A 126 8.26 -3.55 14.95
N LEU A 127 7.13 -3.45 14.24
CA LEU A 127 7.15 -3.19 12.80
C LEU A 127 7.77 -1.83 12.53
N ARG A 128 8.62 -1.73 11.52
CA ARG A 128 9.05 -0.44 10.98
C ARG A 128 8.19 -0.08 9.78
N VAL A 129 7.57 1.10 9.81
CA VAL A 129 6.73 1.60 8.72
C VAL A 129 7.48 2.69 7.97
N TYR A 130 7.51 2.57 6.64
CA TYR A 130 8.09 3.55 5.74
C TYR A 130 7.06 3.91 4.68
N TYR A 131 6.81 5.21 4.49
CA TYR A 131 5.95 5.69 3.42
C TYR A 131 6.73 5.82 2.11
N PRO A 132 6.12 5.46 0.96
CA PRO A 132 6.71 5.70 -0.35
C PRO A 132 7.03 7.19 -0.59
N PRO A 133 7.93 7.54 -1.53
CA PRO A 133 8.27 8.94 -1.79
C PRO A 133 7.09 9.73 -2.35
N SER A 134 6.07 9.01 -2.84
CA SER A 134 4.79 9.55 -3.27
C SER A 134 3.68 8.63 -2.78
N LEU A 135 2.52 9.19 -2.43
CA LEU A 135 1.38 8.47 -1.90
C LEU A 135 0.35 8.16 -2.98
N LEU A 136 -0.42 7.11 -2.72
CA LEU A 136 -1.66 6.83 -3.43
C LEU A 136 -2.71 6.44 -2.39
N TRP A 137 -3.84 7.14 -2.39
CA TRP A 137 -4.92 6.93 -1.43
C TRP A 137 -5.80 5.75 -1.82
N SER A 138 -6.13 4.92 -0.84
CA SER A 138 -7.15 3.87 -0.96
C SER A 138 -8.34 4.25 -0.11
N ASP A 139 -9.25 5.01 -0.69
CA ASP A 139 -10.44 5.49 0.00
C ASP A 139 -11.51 4.40 0.15
N HIS A 140 -12.48 4.65 1.03
CA HIS A 140 -13.65 3.80 1.24
C HIS A 140 -14.91 4.60 0.86
N PRO A 141 -15.13 4.89 -0.43
CA PRO A 141 -16.20 5.76 -0.86
C PRO A 141 -17.56 5.10 -0.61
N PHE A 142 -18.53 5.91 -0.17
CA PHE A 142 -19.93 5.53 -0.10
C PHE A 142 -20.74 6.40 -1.06
N CYS A 143 -21.49 5.76 -1.95
CA CYS A 143 -22.32 6.45 -2.93
C CYS A 143 -23.78 6.00 -2.77
N ILE A 144 -24.70 6.97 -2.71
CA ILE A 144 -26.14 6.69 -2.78
C ILE A 144 -26.50 6.43 -4.24
N VAL A 145 -27.02 5.23 -4.53
CA VAL A 145 -27.40 4.85 -5.89
C VAL A 145 -28.56 5.71 -6.36
N ASN A 146 -28.41 6.32 -7.53
CA ASN A 146 -29.46 7.11 -8.17
C ASN A 146 -30.02 6.36 -9.39
N ALA A 147 -31.05 5.55 -9.17
CA ALA A 147 -31.72 4.79 -10.21
C ALA A 147 -33.25 4.79 -10.00
N ASP A 148 -33.99 4.50 -11.06
CA ASP A 148 -35.46 4.45 -11.10
C ASP A 148 -36.07 3.39 -10.17
N TRP A 149 -35.34 2.30 -9.92
CA TRP A 149 -35.72 1.24 -8.98
C TRP A 149 -35.44 1.56 -7.51
N VAL A 150 -34.78 2.68 -7.20
CA VAL A 150 -34.50 3.09 -5.82
C VAL A 150 -35.68 3.88 -5.27
N SER A 151 -36.34 3.33 -4.24
CA SER A 151 -37.47 4.01 -3.60
C SER A 151 -37.02 5.21 -2.78
N GLU A 152 -37.97 6.12 -2.50
CA GLU A 152 -37.72 7.27 -1.64
C GLU A 152 -37.29 6.87 -0.23
N ASP A 153 -37.86 5.79 0.32
CA ASP A 153 -37.48 5.30 1.65
C ASP A 153 -36.07 4.69 1.66
N GLN A 154 -35.66 4.01 0.60
CA GLN A 154 -34.28 3.52 0.45
C GLN A 154 -33.27 4.66 0.35
N ARG A 155 -33.64 5.74 -0.36
CA ARG A 155 -32.82 6.96 -0.45
C ARG A 155 -32.66 7.60 0.93
N LYS A 156 -33.74 7.75 1.70
CA LYS A 156 -33.70 8.26 3.09
C LYS A 156 -32.87 7.37 4.01
N ALA A 157 -33.02 6.05 3.95
CA ALA A 157 -32.23 5.12 4.74
C ALA A 157 -30.73 5.22 4.41
N SER A 158 -30.39 5.36 3.13
CA SER A 158 -29.00 5.57 2.69
C SER A 158 -28.41 6.87 3.23
N GLN A 159 -29.22 7.94 3.31
CA GLN A 159 -28.80 9.21 3.92
C GLN A 159 -28.51 9.05 5.41
N ILE A 160 -29.40 8.39 6.17
CA ILE A 160 -29.20 8.13 7.60
C ILE A 160 -27.89 7.35 7.82
N PHE A 161 -27.57 6.41 6.93
CA PHE A 161 -26.36 5.61 7.06
C PHE A 161 -25.09 6.41 6.78
N ILE A 162 -25.05 7.26 5.74
CA ILE A 162 -23.87 8.11 5.49
C ILE A 162 -23.68 9.17 6.58
N ASP A 163 -24.77 9.70 7.13
CA ASP A 163 -24.74 10.61 8.28
C ASP A 163 -24.11 9.92 9.51
N TYR A 164 -24.47 8.65 9.75
CA TYR A 164 -23.83 7.85 10.80
C TYR A 164 -22.35 7.60 10.51
N LEU A 165 -21.99 7.13 9.31
CA LEU A 165 -20.60 6.84 8.95
C LEU A 165 -19.70 8.07 9.07
N THR A 166 -20.22 9.26 8.78
CA THR A 166 -19.49 10.54 8.87
C THR A 166 -19.62 11.23 10.22
N SER A 167 -20.40 10.66 11.15
CA SER A 167 -20.52 11.19 12.51
C SER A 167 -19.20 11.05 13.28
N LYS A 168 -18.91 12.04 14.12
CA LYS A 168 -17.71 12.04 14.96
C LYS A 168 -17.51 10.73 15.76
N PRO A 169 -18.53 10.16 16.44
CA PRO A 169 -18.34 8.90 17.18
C PRO A 169 -17.94 7.71 16.29
N ALA A 170 -18.50 7.60 15.09
CA ALA A 170 -18.16 6.52 14.15
C ALA A 170 -16.73 6.69 13.61
N GLN A 171 -16.36 7.92 13.28
CA GLN A 171 -15.03 8.28 12.78
C GLN A 171 -13.94 8.11 13.85
N GLU A 172 -14.21 8.49 15.11
CA GLU A 172 -13.31 8.24 16.25
C GLU A 172 -13.12 6.75 16.50
N LEU A 173 -14.20 5.95 16.43
CA LEU A 173 -14.09 4.49 16.52
C LEU A 173 -13.21 3.92 15.40
N ALA A 174 -13.42 4.37 14.16
CA ALA A 174 -12.64 3.94 13.01
C ALA A 174 -11.15 4.28 13.16
N LEU A 175 -10.85 5.48 13.63
CA LEU A 175 -9.49 5.95 13.91
C LEU A 175 -8.84 5.14 15.04
N PHE A 176 -9.45 5.12 16.23
CA PHE A 176 -8.80 4.54 17.41
C PHE A 176 -8.67 3.04 17.36
N LYS A 177 -9.64 2.34 16.75
CA LYS A 177 -9.64 0.89 16.70
C LYS A 177 -8.92 0.32 15.48
N TYR A 178 -9.01 0.99 14.33
CA TYR A 178 -8.57 0.42 13.06
C TYR A 178 -7.56 1.32 12.30
N GLY A 179 -7.22 2.49 12.83
CA GLY A 179 -6.23 3.39 12.23
C GLY A 179 -6.72 4.08 10.94
N TYR A 180 -8.03 4.14 10.69
CA TYR A 180 -8.54 4.86 9.53
C TYR A 180 -8.50 6.37 9.76
N ARG A 181 -7.93 7.10 8.79
CA ARG A 181 -7.95 8.57 8.80
C ARG A 181 -9.39 9.06 8.56
N PRO A 182 -9.90 9.96 9.42
CA PRO A 182 -11.28 10.38 9.33
C PRO A 182 -11.49 11.44 8.24
N VAL A 183 -12.71 11.50 7.70
CA VAL A 183 -13.12 12.59 6.79
C VAL A 183 -13.45 13.89 7.54
N ASP A 184 -13.79 13.79 8.83
CA ASP A 184 -13.95 14.94 9.71
C ASP A 184 -12.57 15.41 10.20
N THR A 185 -12.08 16.49 9.58
CA THR A 185 -10.76 17.08 9.86
C THR A 185 -10.65 17.73 11.24
N SER A 186 -11.74 17.85 11.99
CA SER A 186 -11.69 18.32 13.38
C SER A 186 -11.17 17.24 14.34
N ILE A 187 -11.21 15.97 13.96
CA ILE A 187 -10.70 14.84 14.74
C ILE A 187 -9.18 14.80 14.59
N GLN A 188 -8.46 15.04 15.69
CA GLN A 188 -7.00 15.01 15.71
C GLN A 188 -6.48 13.58 15.56
N LEU A 189 -5.52 13.39 14.65
CA LEU A 189 -4.94 12.07 14.38
C LEU A 189 -3.99 11.61 15.49
N ASP A 190 -3.20 12.49 16.07
CA ASP A 190 -2.11 12.20 17.01
C ASP A 190 -2.50 12.45 18.48
N GLN A 191 -3.79 12.39 18.80
CA GLN A 191 -4.25 12.46 20.18
C GLN A 191 -3.93 11.18 20.96
N ALA A 192 -3.82 11.30 22.28
CA ALA A 192 -3.53 10.18 23.17
C ALA A 192 -4.50 9.00 22.95
N GLY A 193 -3.95 7.80 22.81
CA GLY A 193 -4.73 6.58 22.52
C GLY A 193 -4.97 6.32 21.03
N SER A 194 -4.62 7.27 20.15
CA SER A 194 -4.59 7.02 18.72
C SER A 194 -3.40 6.15 18.31
N PRO A 195 -3.54 5.27 17.30
CA PRO A 195 -2.42 4.56 16.71
C PRO A 195 -1.29 5.47 16.20
N PHE A 196 -1.61 6.69 15.76
CA PHE A 196 -0.61 7.64 15.25
C PHE A 196 0.26 8.24 16.36
N ASP A 197 -0.25 8.33 17.59
CA ASP A 197 0.55 8.66 18.78
C ASP A 197 1.31 7.42 19.28
N LYS A 198 0.58 6.31 19.49
CA LYS A 198 1.11 5.05 20.03
C LYS A 198 2.30 4.49 19.23
N TYR A 199 2.25 4.62 17.90
CA TYR A 199 3.26 4.05 17.00
C TYR A 199 4.11 5.09 16.27
N ALA A 200 4.14 6.34 16.75
CA ALA A 200 4.94 7.40 16.14
C ALA A 200 6.44 7.03 16.02
N SER A 201 6.98 6.33 17.03
CA SER A 201 8.38 5.87 17.07
C SER A 201 8.71 4.81 16.02
N THR A 202 7.71 4.13 15.47
CA THR A 202 7.87 3.03 14.53
C THR A 202 7.89 3.48 13.07
N GLY A 203 7.55 4.75 12.82
CA GLY A 203 7.53 5.37 11.50
C GLY A 203 6.14 5.67 10.97
N ILE A 204 5.07 5.37 11.71
CA ILE A 204 3.71 5.82 11.37
C ILE A 204 3.64 7.35 11.56
N LEU A 205 3.10 8.06 10.56
CA LEU A 205 3.09 9.52 10.52
C LEU A 205 1.66 10.06 10.53
N ALA A 206 1.34 10.95 11.47
CA ALA A 206 0.06 11.67 11.45
C ALA A 206 -0.03 12.66 10.28
N ASP A 207 1.01 13.47 10.09
CA ASP A 207 1.11 14.45 9.00
C ASP A 207 1.82 13.85 7.78
N LEU A 208 1.08 13.69 6.69
CA LEU A 208 1.57 13.23 5.40
C LEU A 208 1.75 14.38 4.38
N GLY A 209 1.47 15.63 4.75
CA GLY A 209 1.41 16.77 3.82
C GLY A 209 2.72 17.14 3.12
N LYS A 210 3.84 16.55 3.55
CA LYS A 210 5.16 16.70 2.89
C LYS A 210 5.43 15.62 1.85
N ILE A 211 4.62 14.56 1.80
CA ILE A 211 4.77 13.49 0.82
C ILE A 211 3.79 13.80 -0.33
N PRO A 212 4.27 13.98 -1.56
CA PRO A 212 3.40 14.26 -2.69
C PRO A 212 2.46 13.08 -2.98
N GLU A 213 1.32 13.36 -3.57
CA GLU A 213 0.40 12.35 -4.08
C GLU A 213 0.66 12.11 -5.56
N VAL A 214 0.44 10.88 -6.03
CA VAL A 214 0.42 10.59 -7.46
C VAL A 214 -0.98 10.79 -8.04
N GLU A 215 -1.05 11.23 -9.28
CA GLU A 215 -2.27 11.22 -10.09
C GLU A 215 -2.80 9.78 -10.20
N ILE A 216 -4.11 9.60 -10.32
CA ILE A 216 -4.70 8.35 -10.79
C ILE A 216 -4.77 8.44 -12.32
N PRO A 217 -3.94 7.70 -13.08
CA PRO A 217 -3.94 7.77 -14.53
C PRO A 217 -5.28 7.37 -15.15
N SER A 218 -5.44 7.71 -16.42
CA SER A 218 -6.56 7.20 -17.23
C SER A 218 -6.65 5.66 -17.22
N GLY A 219 -7.87 5.14 -17.38
CA GLY A 219 -8.11 3.69 -17.36
C GLY A 219 -7.32 2.91 -18.41
N SER A 220 -6.92 3.52 -19.54
CA SER A 220 -6.06 2.88 -20.54
C SER A 220 -4.64 2.67 -20.04
N VAL A 221 -4.09 3.59 -19.25
CA VAL A 221 -2.77 3.47 -18.62
C VAL A 221 -2.80 2.40 -17.54
N LEU A 222 -3.84 2.41 -16.69
CA LEU A 222 -4.04 1.38 -15.66
C LEU A 222 -4.18 -0.02 -16.28
N ASN A 223 -4.97 -0.14 -17.35
CA ASN A 223 -5.12 -1.41 -18.06
C ASN A 223 -3.82 -1.84 -18.74
N ALA A 224 -3.04 -0.91 -19.32
CA ALA A 224 -1.74 -1.23 -19.89
C ALA A 224 -0.78 -1.82 -18.84
N LEU A 225 -0.74 -1.24 -17.63
CA LEU A 225 0.07 -1.76 -16.52
C LEU A 225 -0.41 -3.14 -16.07
N ARG A 226 -1.72 -3.30 -15.89
CA ARG A 226 -2.35 -4.57 -15.50
C ARG A 226 -2.05 -5.70 -16.50
N GLU A 227 -2.21 -5.41 -17.79
CA GLU A 227 -1.97 -6.38 -18.86
C GLU A 227 -0.48 -6.67 -19.03
N PHE A 228 0.38 -5.66 -18.93
CA PHE A 228 1.82 -5.84 -18.93
C PHE A 228 2.25 -6.81 -17.82
N TRP A 229 1.80 -6.59 -16.59
CA TRP A 229 2.06 -7.49 -15.47
C TRP A 229 1.55 -8.90 -15.75
N SER A 230 0.26 -9.03 -16.13
CA SER A 230 -0.39 -10.32 -16.39
C SER A 230 0.28 -11.16 -17.49
N ARG A 231 0.89 -10.53 -18.51
CA ARG A 231 1.53 -11.25 -19.62
C ARG A 231 2.97 -11.69 -19.31
N ASN A 232 3.65 -10.97 -18.41
CA ASN A 232 5.09 -11.12 -18.22
C ASN A 232 5.47 -11.72 -16.85
N VAL A 233 4.58 -11.68 -15.86
CA VAL A 233 4.76 -12.27 -14.54
C VAL A 233 3.91 -13.54 -14.45
N ASN A 234 4.51 -14.69 -14.77
CA ASN A 234 3.86 -16.01 -14.68
C ASN A 234 4.24 -16.69 -13.37
N ARG A 235 3.45 -16.50 -12.30
CA ARG A 235 3.62 -17.18 -11.01
C ARG A 235 2.29 -17.47 -10.34
#